data_AF-A0A8J7DUC9-F1
#
_entry.id   AF-A0A8J7DUC9-F1
#
_cell.length_a   1.000
_cell.length_b   1.000
_cell.length_c   1.000
_cell.angle_alpha   90.00
_cell.angle_beta   90.00
_cell.angle_gamma   90.00
#
_symmetry.space_group_name_H-M   'P 1'
#
loop_
_entity.id
_entity.type
_entity.pdbx_description
1 polymer ?
#
loop_
_entity_poly.entity_id
_entity_poly.type
_entity_poly.pdbx_seq_one_letter_code
_entity_poly.pdbx_strand_id
1 'polypeptide(L)'
;MDGRSVVSPLGSVSLRKVAQGWEFASEKSLEDFVWSALEDLLHLRPFQRQYAVMGEVCDILALTADRCLVILELKNTEDRYVVQQLTRYYANLLEERPFSDVIDYEKPVRLIAIAPSFHRHNYIDRQHSRLSFEFIQVEVVQDDQFYLELKFENEGCPPVRAVLPYQESHLSGQSEDLANVPALLIKWLGACSAKEQQAFLRTRQQILSFDSRIQEVVEAKSIQYGTGKTKLCAEICFNRSQQRPVLFLWLPLPTYWVGSRRTEMVGRLRLWLTDGNLTHVGHVSQGLGKMRLKEEWDAIPKSRWPRQALLNNLSHRSHTPVSVEGYARLSLGIEGCSEYLEPLVSIALQKWLEKL
;
A
#
# COMPACT_ATOMS: atom_id res chain seq x y z
N MET A 1 -13.63 21.31 29.07
CA MET A 1 -12.32 20.67 28.82
C MET A 1 -12.67 19.39 28.08
N ASP A 2 -12.82 19.50 26.77
CA ASP A 2 -13.40 18.43 25.95
C ASP A 2 -12.27 17.53 25.46
N GLY A 3 -12.17 16.36 26.06
CA GLY A 3 -11.30 15.29 25.60
C GLY A 3 -11.82 14.76 24.28
N ARG A 4 -11.29 15.29 23.17
CA ARG A 4 -11.45 14.67 21.85
C ARG A 4 -10.64 13.38 21.85
N SER A 5 -11.34 12.26 21.67
CA SER A 5 -10.73 10.95 21.49
C SER A 5 -9.81 11.00 20.27
N VAL A 6 -8.51 10.78 20.50
CA VAL A 6 -7.49 10.68 19.45
C VAL A 6 -7.17 9.20 19.29
N VAL A 7 -7.59 8.62 18.18
CA VAL A 7 -7.24 7.24 17.83
C VAL A 7 -6.19 7.27 16.72
N SER A 8 -5.16 6.46 16.88
CA SER A 8 -4.08 6.26 15.90
C SER A 8 -4.37 5.00 15.07
N PRO A 9 -4.68 5.12 13.77
CA PRO A 9 -4.90 3.96 12.91
C PRO A 9 -3.60 3.19 12.63
N LEU A 10 -3.77 1.91 12.29
CA LEU A 10 -2.69 0.96 11.99
C LEU A 10 -2.00 1.29 10.66
N GLY A 11 -0.81 1.90 10.74
CA GLY A 11 0.12 2.07 9.62
C GLY A 11 0.33 3.52 9.19
N SER A 12 1.51 3.83 8.66
CA SER A 12 1.86 5.17 8.19
C SER A 12 1.03 5.55 6.95
N VAL A 13 0.37 6.71 6.99
CA VAL A 13 -0.37 7.23 5.83
C VAL A 13 0.59 7.90 4.85
N SER A 14 0.32 7.77 3.55
CA SER A 14 1.12 8.43 2.51
C SER A 14 0.47 9.74 2.08
N LEU A 15 1.12 10.87 2.34
CA LEU A 15 0.68 12.19 1.90
C LEU A 15 1.61 12.75 0.82
N ARG A 16 1.07 13.60 -0.05
CA ARG A 16 1.84 14.39 -1.02
C ARG A 16 1.49 15.86 -0.90
N LYS A 17 2.49 16.72 -1.05
CA LYS A 17 2.33 18.17 -1.07
C LYS A 17 1.88 18.63 -2.46
N VAL A 18 0.87 19.48 -2.51
CA VAL A 18 0.33 20.13 -3.71
C VAL A 18 0.27 21.64 -3.53
N ALA A 19 -0.05 22.38 -4.60
CA ALA A 19 -0.09 23.85 -4.55
C ALA A 19 -1.06 24.40 -3.48
N GLN A 20 -2.12 23.65 -3.17
CA GLN A 20 -3.18 24.05 -2.25
C GLN A 20 -3.05 23.41 -0.85
N GLY A 21 -1.95 22.72 -0.55
CA GLY A 21 -1.73 22.08 0.75
C GLY A 21 -1.24 20.65 0.62
N TRP A 22 -1.91 19.72 1.30
CA TRP A 22 -1.58 18.30 1.31
C TRP A 22 -2.79 17.48 0.88
N GLU A 23 -2.53 16.32 0.31
CA GLU A 23 -3.56 15.33 -0.03
C GLU A 23 -2.98 13.92 0.12
N PHE A 24 -3.85 12.92 0.17
CA PHE A 24 -3.37 11.54 0.16
C PHE A 24 -2.64 11.26 -1.15
N ALA A 25 -1.60 10.42 -1.09
CA ALA A 25 -0.85 10.04 -2.27
C ALA A 25 -1.69 9.27 -3.30
N SER A 26 -2.79 8.63 -2.86
CA SER A 26 -3.74 7.88 -3.69
C SER A 26 -5.11 7.72 -3.02
N GLU A 27 -6.13 7.39 -3.82
CA GLU A 27 -7.46 6.94 -3.35
C GLU A 27 -7.36 5.76 -2.40
N LYS A 28 -6.50 4.79 -2.72
CA LYS A 28 -6.25 3.65 -1.84
C LYS A 28 -5.76 4.08 -0.45
N SER A 29 -4.86 5.06 -0.37
CA SER A 29 -4.35 5.53 0.93
C SER A 29 -5.43 6.25 1.73
N LEU A 30 -6.34 6.97 1.07
CA LEU A 30 -7.52 7.58 1.70
C LEU A 30 -8.48 6.48 2.20
N GLU A 31 -8.81 5.50 1.36
CA GLU A 31 -9.68 4.37 1.71
C GLU A 31 -9.12 3.55 2.87
N ASP A 32 -7.83 3.20 2.84
CA ASP A 32 -7.18 2.43 3.91
C ASP A 32 -7.29 3.18 5.26
N PHE A 33 -7.09 4.51 5.25
CA PHE A 33 -7.24 5.33 6.45
C PHE A 33 -8.70 5.42 6.90
N VAL A 34 -9.62 5.81 6.02
CA VAL A 34 -11.05 5.97 6.35
C VAL A 34 -11.65 4.66 6.85
N TRP A 35 -11.30 3.52 6.24
CA TRP A 35 -11.70 2.20 6.72
C TRP A 35 -11.27 1.95 8.17
N SER A 36 -10.02 2.26 8.49
CA SER A 36 -9.47 2.03 9.84
C SER A 36 -10.01 2.98 10.92
N ALA A 37 -10.46 4.18 10.52
CA ALA A 37 -10.97 5.21 11.41
C ALA A 37 -12.49 5.40 11.31
N LEU A 38 -13.20 4.49 10.63
CA LEU A 38 -14.60 4.69 10.23
C LEU A 38 -15.56 4.84 11.42
N GLU A 39 -15.32 4.06 12.47
CA GLU A 39 -16.13 4.06 13.68
C GLU A 39 -15.95 5.37 14.47
N ASP A 40 -14.73 5.90 14.50
CA ASP A 40 -14.43 7.17 15.16
C ASP A 40 -14.90 8.39 14.34
N LEU A 41 -14.73 8.34 13.01
CA LEU A 41 -15.06 9.44 12.11
C LEU A 41 -16.55 9.59 11.87
N LEU A 42 -17.28 8.48 11.71
CA LEU A 42 -18.67 8.47 11.26
C LEU A 42 -19.61 7.64 12.15
N HIS A 43 -19.11 7.01 13.21
CA HIS A 43 -19.88 6.08 14.06
C HIS A 43 -20.50 4.94 13.26
N LEU A 44 -19.77 4.47 12.24
CA LEU A 44 -20.15 3.35 11.39
C LEU A 44 -19.20 2.19 11.61
N ARG A 45 -19.76 0.98 11.78
CA ARG A 45 -18.99 -0.25 11.89
C ARG A 45 -18.54 -0.70 10.49
N PRO A 46 -17.23 -0.83 10.20
CA PRO A 46 -16.75 -1.40 8.95
C PRO A 46 -17.29 -2.83 8.74
N PHE A 47 -17.75 -3.14 7.52
CA PHE A 47 -18.33 -4.46 7.22
C PHE A 47 -17.65 -5.17 6.05
N GLN A 48 -17.63 -4.56 4.86
CA GLN A 48 -16.90 -5.10 3.69
C GLN A 48 -16.14 -3.98 2.99
N ARG A 49 -15.00 -4.32 2.40
CA ARG A 49 -14.16 -3.38 1.65
C ARG A 49 -13.88 -3.92 0.25
N GLN A 50 -13.91 -3.06 -0.76
CA GLN A 50 -13.71 -3.43 -2.16
C GLN A 50 -14.64 -4.60 -2.58
N TYR A 51 -15.91 -4.55 -2.15
CA TYR A 51 -16.88 -5.62 -2.36
C TYR A 51 -17.39 -5.61 -3.80
N ALA A 52 -17.17 -6.71 -4.51
CA ALA A 52 -17.61 -6.85 -5.89
C ALA A 52 -19.06 -7.35 -5.96
N VAL A 53 -19.92 -6.62 -6.66
CA VAL A 53 -21.33 -6.98 -6.88
C VAL A 53 -21.76 -6.61 -8.28
N MET A 54 -22.28 -7.58 -9.04
CA MET A 54 -22.76 -7.39 -10.42
C MET A 54 -21.80 -6.61 -11.35
N GLY A 55 -20.50 -6.94 -11.27
CA GLY A 55 -19.45 -6.34 -12.11
C GLY A 55 -18.90 -5.01 -11.60
N GLU A 56 -19.54 -4.41 -10.61
CA GLU A 56 -19.11 -3.19 -9.91
C GLU A 56 -18.31 -3.54 -8.64
N VAL A 57 -17.52 -2.59 -8.13
CA VAL A 57 -16.75 -2.76 -6.88
C VAL A 57 -17.02 -1.58 -5.95
N CYS A 58 -17.67 -1.84 -4.82
CA CYS A 58 -17.95 -0.82 -3.81
C CYS A 58 -16.71 -0.60 -2.94
N ASP A 59 -16.31 0.66 -2.72
CA ASP A 59 -15.15 0.97 -1.89
C ASP A 59 -15.32 0.45 -0.45
N ILE A 60 -16.36 0.92 0.26
CA ILE A 60 -16.65 0.48 1.63
C ILE A 60 -18.16 0.25 1.82
N LEU A 61 -18.50 -0.92 2.38
CA LEU A 61 -19.79 -1.19 3.01
C LEU A 61 -19.61 -1.17 4.52
N ALA A 62 -20.52 -0.48 5.20
CA ALA A 62 -20.53 -0.34 6.64
C ALA A 62 -21.94 -0.51 7.21
N LEU A 63 -22.04 -0.62 8.53
CA LEU A 63 -23.30 -0.79 9.24
C LEU A 63 -23.45 0.27 10.32
N THR A 64 -24.67 0.76 10.50
CA THR A 64 -25.05 1.45 11.74
C THR A 64 -25.18 0.46 12.88
N ALA A 65 -25.29 0.94 14.13
CA ALA A 65 -25.59 0.11 15.29
C ALA A 65 -26.86 -0.74 15.11
N ASP A 66 -27.82 -0.23 14.36
CA ASP A 66 -29.11 -0.86 14.06
C ASP A 66 -29.09 -1.77 12.82
N ARG A 67 -27.90 -2.13 12.31
CA ARG A 67 -27.72 -2.98 11.11
C ARG A 67 -28.25 -2.39 9.79
N CYS A 68 -28.45 -1.07 9.73
CA CYS A 68 -28.74 -0.40 8.45
C CYS A 68 -27.48 -0.42 7.57
N LEU A 69 -27.63 -0.73 6.29
CA LEU A 69 -26.53 -0.68 5.32
C LEU A 69 -26.13 0.77 5.04
N VAL A 70 -24.82 1.02 5.04
CA VAL A 70 -24.21 2.27 4.57
C VAL A 70 -23.21 1.94 3.46
N ILE A 71 -23.37 2.59 2.31
CA ILE A 71 -22.49 2.44 1.14
C ILE A 71 -21.68 3.72 1.02
N LEU A 72 -20.35 3.59 1.06
CA LEU A 72 -19.43 4.71 0.93
C LEU A 72 -18.62 4.58 -0.37
N GLU A 73 -18.52 5.69 -1.09
CA GLU A 73 -17.64 5.85 -2.25
C GLU A 73 -16.66 6.98 -1.98
N LEU A 74 -15.36 6.72 -2.20
CA LEU A 74 -14.30 7.66 -1.89
C LEU A 74 -13.63 8.16 -3.17
N LYS A 75 -13.23 9.44 -3.15
CA LYS A 75 -12.44 10.06 -4.21
C LYS A 75 -11.33 10.89 -3.59
N ASN A 76 -10.14 10.77 -4.16
CA ASN A 76 -8.97 11.55 -3.73
C ASN A 76 -8.83 12.86 -4.52
N THR A 77 -9.69 13.08 -5.52
CA THR A 77 -9.79 14.29 -6.31
C THR A 77 -11.26 14.58 -6.62
N GLU A 78 -11.57 15.72 -7.22
CA GLU A 78 -12.91 15.97 -7.75
C GLU A 78 -13.30 14.92 -8.79
N ASP A 79 -14.53 14.40 -8.70
CA ASP A 79 -15.12 13.46 -9.65
C ASP A 79 -16.50 13.94 -10.13
N ARG A 80 -16.96 13.46 -11.29
CA ARG A 80 -18.24 13.86 -11.91
C ARG A 80 -19.32 12.77 -11.87
N TYR A 81 -19.01 11.59 -11.35
CA TYR A 81 -19.81 10.38 -11.51
C TYR A 81 -20.11 9.63 -10.20
N VAL A 82 -19.76 10.21 -9.05
CA VAL A 82 -19.88 9.55 -7.73
C VAL A 82 -21.33 9.20 -7.39
N VAL A 83 -22.29 10.05 -7.79
CA VAL A 83 -23.73 9.79 -7.59
C VAL A 83 -24.18 8.60 -8.42
N GLN A 84 -23.76 8.52 -9.68
CA GLN A 84 -24.08 7.41 -10.57
C GLN A 84 -23.44 6.11 -10.08
N GLN A 85 -22.22 6.17 -9.56
CA GLN A 85 -21.54 5.01 -8.94
C GLN A 85 -22.35 4.48 -7.75
N LEU A 86 -22.63 5.34 -6.76
CA LEU A 86 -23.43 4.98 -5.59
C LEU A 86 -24.82 4.46 -5.96
N THR A 87 -25.45 5.03 -7.00
CA THR A 87 -26.75 4.56 -7.51
C THR A 87 -26.67 3.12 -8.03
N ARG A 88 -25.62 2.77 -8.79
CA ARG A 88 -25.42 1.40 -9.30
C ARG A 88 -25.16 0.44 -8.15
N TYR A 89 -24.33 0.82 -7.18
CA TYR A 89 -24.05 -0.02 -6.02
C TYR A 89 -25.30 -0.30 -5.19
N TYR A 90 -26.09 0.75 -4.92
CA TYR A 90 -27.37 0.64 -4.23
C TYR A 90 -28.32 -0.34 -4.93
N ALA A 91 -28.52 -0.19 -6.25
CA ALA A 91 -29.39 -1.05 -7.02
C ALA A 91 -28.92 -2.52 -6.97
N ASN A 92 -27.63 -2.75 -7.25
CA ASN A 92 -27.06 -4.09 -7.26
C ASN A 92 -27.14 -4.79 -5.89
N LEU A 93 -26.93 -4.05 -4.79
CA LEU A 93 -27.00 -4.60 -3.43
C LEU A 93 -28.42 -4.90 -2.97
N LEU A 94 -29.43 -4.15 -3.42
CA LEU A 94 -30.84 -4.43 -3.12
C LEU A 94 -31.45 -5.54 -3.97
N GLU A 95 -30.92 -5.75 -5.17
CA GLU A 95 -31.29 -6.89 -6.01
C GLU A 95 -30.71 -8.19 -5.45
N GLU A 96 -29.41 -8.21 -5.17
CA GLU A 96 -28.72 -9.43 -4.71
C GLU A 96 -28.94 -9.74 -3.22
N ARG A 97 -29.22 -8.72 -2.40
CA ARG A 97 -29.36 -8.80 -0.93
C ARG A 97 -28.30 -9.68 -0.23
N PRO A 98 -26.99 -9.50 -0.50
CA PRO A 98 -25.96 -10.31 0.13
C PRO A 98 -25.92 -10.09 1.65
N PHE A 99 -25.55 -11.11 2.42
CA PHE A 99 -25.44 -11.03 3.89
C PHE A 99 -26.76 -10.63 4.60
N SER A 100 -27.90 -11.12 4.11
CA SER A 100 -29.23 -10.85 4.70
C SER A 100 -29.39 -11.31 6.16
N ASP A 101 -28.48 -12.15 6.67
CA ASP A 101 -28.40 -12.52 8.09
C ASP A 101 -27.79 -11.42 8.98
N VAL A 102 -27.05 -10.49 8.38
CA VAL A 102 -26.35 -9.40 9.05
C VAL A 102 -26.95 -8.04 8.71
N ILE A 103 -27.30 -7.81 7.44
CA ILE A 103 -27.87 -6.55 6.94
C ILE A 103 -29.40 -6.61 7.02
N ASP A 104 -30.00 -5.59 7.64
CA ASP A 104 -31.45 -5.40 7.59
C ASP A 104 -31.83 -4.57 6.36
N TYR A 105 -32.17 -5.27 5.27
CA TYR A 105 -32.57 -4.66 4.00
C TYR A 105 -33.95 -4.02 4.00
N GLU A 106 -34.73 -4.19 5.07
CA GLU A 106 -36.01 -3.50 5.24
C GLU A 106 -35.80 -2.09 5.80
N LYS A 107 -34.59 -1.78 6.29
CA LYS A 107 -34.21 -0.44 6.75
C LYS A 107 -33.65 0.43 5.60
N PRO A 108 -33.77 1.76 5.70
CA PRO A 108 -33.20 2.66 4.71
C PRO A 108 -31.67 2.49 4.58
N VAL A 109 -31.18 2.42 3.35
CA VAL A 109 -29.75 2.41 3.03
C VAL A 109 -29.24 3.85 2.98
N ARG A 110 -28.10 4.11 3.62
CA ARG A 110 -27.41 5.41 3.52
C ARG A 110 -26.36 5.39 2.42
N LEU A 111 -26.28 6.44 1.63
CA LEU A 111 -25.32 6.61 0.53
C LEU A 111 -24.42 7.79 0.84
N ILE A 112 -23.13 7.55 1.02
CA ILE A 112 -22.16 8.59 1.42
C ILE A 112 -21.07 8.69 0.35
N ALA A 113 -20.87 9.90 -0.16
CA ALA A 113 -19.72 10.22 -1.00
C ALA A 113 -18.70 11.04 -0.19
N ILE A 114 -17.44 10.64 -0.24
CA ILE A 114 -16.33 11.28 0.48
C ILE A 114 -15.30 11.75 -0.53
N ALA A 115 -15.12 13.07 -0.69
CA ALA A 115 -14.23 13.65 -1.70
C ALA A 115 -13.67 15.02 -1.28
N PRO A 116 -12.54 15.51 -1.83
CA PRO A 116 -12.03 16.84 -1.50
C PRO A 116 -12.89 17.98 -2.05
N SER A 117 -13.65 17.72 -3.12
CA SER A 117 -14.69 18.59 -3.66
C SER A 117 -15.65 17.77 -4.53
N PHE A 118 -16.82 18.34 -4.84
CA PHE A 118 -17.81 17.72 -5.71
C PHE A 118 -18.09 18.60 -6.93
N HIS A 119 -18.04 18.00 -8.13
CA HIS A 119 -18.40 18.73 -9.34
C HIS A 119 -19.89 19.07 -9.38
N ARG A 120 -20.25 20.17 -10.06
CA ARG A 120 -21.66 20.61 -10.25
C ARG A 120 -22.60 19.50 -10.74
N HIS A 121 -22.09 18.55 -11.53
CA HIS A 121 -22.89 17.43 -12.03
C HIS A 121 -23.42 16.55 -10.89
N ASN A 122 -22.57 16.20 -9.91
CA ASN A 122 -23.02 15.43 -8.74
C ASN A 122 -24.14 16.13 -7.98
N TYR A 123 -24.07 17.47 -7.86
CA TYR A 123 -25.14 18.25 -7.24
C TYR A 123 -26.46 18.18 -8.02
N ILE A 124 -26.40 18.31 -9.34
CA ILE A 124 -27.57 18.18 -10.23
C ILE A 124 -28.15 16.76 -10.12
N ASP A 125 -27.29 15.74 -10.21
CA ASP A 125 -27.71 14.34 -10.16
C ASP A 125 -28.33 14.00 -8.80
N ARG A 126 -27.76 14.50 -7.70
CA ARG A 126 -28.35 14.38 -6.36
C ARG A 126 -29.71 15.07 -6.29
N GLN A 127 -29.81 16.32 -6.78
CA GLN A 127 -31.05 17.11 -6.74
C GLN A 127 -32.21 16.43 -7.49
N HIS A 128 -31.92 15.73 -8.59
CA HIS A 128 -32.92 15.06 -9.40
C HIS A 128 -33.06 13.56 -9.12
N SER A 129 -32.34 13.03 -8.13
CA SER A 129 -32.47 11.64 -7.71
C SER A 129 -33.61 11.43 -6.70
N ARG A 130 -34.12 10.19 -6.65
CA ARG A 130 -35.04 9.73 -5.59
C ARG A 130 -34.30 9.19 -4.37
N LEU A 131 -32.99 8.97 -4.48
CA LEU A 131 -32.14 8.46 -3.40
C LEU A 131 -31.54 9.63 -2.62
N SER A 132 -31.31 9.42 -1.32
CA SER A 132 -30.67 10.42 -0.45
C SER A 132 -29.16 10.19 -0.41
N PHE A 133 -28.38 11.17 -0.90
CA PHE A 133 -26.91 11.13 -0.89
C PHE A 133 -26.35 12.15 0.09
N GLU A 134 -25.45 11.69 0.94
CA GLU A 134 -24.66 12.53 1.85
C GLU A 134 -23.32 12.85 1.17
N PHE A 135 -23.01 14.13 1.01
CA PHE A 135 -21.70 14.58 0.53
C PHE A 135 -20.88 15.04 1.74
N ILE A 136 -19.69 14.45 1.89
CA ILE A 136 -18.74 14.80 2.94
C ILE A 136 -17.46 15.25 2.25
N GLN A 137 -17.07 16.49 2.51
CA GLN A 137 -15.84 17.03 1.98
C GLN A 137 -14.66 16.64 2.87
N VAL A 138 -13.54 16.21 2.29
CA VAL A 138 -12.32 15.87 3.03
C VAL A 138 -11.20 16.87 2.77
N GLU A 139 -10.42 17.13 3.81
CA GLU A 139 -9.22 17.96 3.71
C GLU A 139 -8.11 17.40 4.59
N VAL A 140 -6.87 17.45 4.10
CA VAL A 140 -5.70 17.17 4.92
C VAL A 140 -5.16 18.49 5.45
N VAL A 141 -5.37 18.72 6.75
CA VAL A 141 -4.92 19.94 7.42
C VAL A 141 -3.66 19.66 8.24
N GLN A 142 -2.73 20.62 8.21
CA GLN A 142 -1.49 20.57 8.98
C GLN A 142 -1.53 21.67 10.05
N ASP A 143 -1.64 21.25 11.30
CA ASP A 143 -1.41 22.10 12.48
C ASP A 143 -0.05 21.66 13.09
N ASP A 144 -0.01 21.20 14.35
CA ASP A 144 1.16 20.57 14.97
C ASP A 144 1.45 19.15 14.42
N GLN A 145 0.41 18.51 13.89
CA GLN A 145 0.45 17.22 13.21
C GLN A 145 -0.57 17.23 12.06
N PHE A 146 -0.56 16.19 11.24
CA PHE A 146 -1.50 16.05 10.14
C PHE A 146 -2.83 15.48 10.62
N TYR A 147 -3.93 16.01 10.11
CA TYR A 147 -5.27 15.51 10.36
C TYR A 147 -6.04 15.32 9.06
N LEU A 148 -6.88 14.29 9.01
CA LEU A 148 -7.98 14.24 8.07
C LEU A 148 -9.16 14.95 8.70
N GLU A 149 -9.63 16.02 8.05
CA GLU A 149 -10.82 16.75 8.44
C GLU A 149 -11.99 16.39 7.52
N LEU A 150 -13.14 16.03 8.10
CA LEU A 150 -14.41 15.78 7.41
C LEU A 150 -15.36 16.96 7.64
N LYS A 151 -15.76 17.61 6.56
CA LYS A 151 -16.73 18.72 6.55
C LYS A 151 -18.06 18.22 5.99
N PHE A 152 -19.10 18.33 6.80
CA PHE A 152 -20.45 17.95 6.44
C PHE A 152 -21.18 19.17 5.86
N GLU A 153 -22.07 18.96 4.87
CA GLU A 153 -22.83 20.05 4.26
C GLU A 153 -23.92 20.64 5.19
N ASN A 154 -24.25 19.97 6.30
CA ASN A 154 -25.25 20.45 7.24
C ASN A 154 -24.75 21.69 8.01
N GLU A 155 -25.43 22.82 7.83
CA GLU A 155 -25.14 24.07 8.55
C GLU A 155 -25.11 23.82 10.06
N GLY A 156 -23.98 24.14 10.70
CA GLY A 156 -23.81 24.07 12.16
C GLY A 156 -23.14 22.80 12.70
N CYS A 157 -22.87 21.78 11.89
CA CYS A 157 -22.06 20.64 12.32
C CYS A 157 -20.56 20.99 12.29
N PRO A 158 -19.84 20.91 13.42
CA PRO A 158 -18.40 21.13 13.41
C PRO A 158 -17.71 20.01 12.61
N PRO A 159 -16.57 20.31 11.97
CA PRO A 159 -15.81 19.28 11.27
C PRO A 159 -15.30 18.22 12.25
N VAL A 160 -15.30 16.97 11.79
CA VAL A 160 -14.72 15.84 12.53
C VAL A 160 -13.28 15.64 12.08
N ARG A 161 -12.35 15.39 13.01
CA ARG A 161 -10.93 15.21 12.71
C ARG A 161 -10.43 13.86 13.20
N ALA A 162 -9.59 13.21 12.41
CA ALA A 162 -8.77 12.08 12.84
C ALA A 162 -7.29 12.38 12.59
N VAL A 163 -6.44 11.98 13.53
CA VAL A 163 -4.99 12.16 13.41
C VAL A 163 -4.48 11.26 12.30
N LEU A 164 -3.77 11.84 11.34
CA LEU A 164 -3.05 11.09 10.33
C LEU A 164 -1.71 10.67 10.93
N PRO A 165 -1.41 9.35 10.99
CA PRO A 165 -0.08 8.86 11.36
C PRO A 165 0.88 9.08 10.19
N TYR A 166 1.05 10.35 9.80
CA TYR A 166 2.03 10.80 8.83
C TYR A 166 3.24 11.30 9.59
N GLN A 167 4.39 10.71 9.31
CA GLN A 167 5.67 11.27 9.68
C GLN A 167 6.25 11.89 8.42
N GLU A 168 6.35 13.23 8.41
CA GLU A 168 7.15 13.89 7.39
C GLU A 168 8.55 13.26 7.46
N SER A 169 9.08 12.83 6.33
CA SER A 169 10.39 12.20 6.32
C SER A 169 11.38 13.20 6.93
N HIS A 170 11.90 12.93 8.14
CA HIS A 170 12.93 13.75 8.80
C HIS A 170 14.25 13.79 8.01
N LEU A 171 14.28 13.19 6.82
CA LEU A 171 15.33 13.28 5.83
C LEU A 171 15.55 14.71 5.30
N SER A 172 14.65 15.65 5.55
CA SER A 172 14.88 17.06 5.25
C SER A 172 15.79 17.78 6.28
N GLY A 173 16.20 17.11 7.37
CA GLY A 173 16.95 17.74 8.47
C GLY A 173 18.17 16.99 9.04
N GLN A 174 18.59 15.85 8.47
CA GLN A 174 19.71 15.07 9.00
C GLN A 174 20.96 15.04 8.09
N SER A 175 21.92 15.94 8.37
CA SER A 175 23.35 15.92 7.96
C SER A 175 23.68 15.87 6.45
N GLU A 176 24.94 16.20 6.13
CA GLU A 176 25.52 16.25 4.77
C GLU A 176 25.33 14.96 3.94
N ASP A 177 24.99 13.83 4.57
CA ASP A 177 24.78 12.51 3.93
C ASP A 177 23.51 12.45 3.04
N LEU A 178 22.52 13.34 3.24
CA LEU A 178 21.25 13.34 2.50
C LEU A 178 21.25 14.16 1.22
N ALA A 179 22.19 15.10 1.06
CA ALA A 179 22.36 15.83 -0.20
C ALA A 179 22.61 14.87 -1.39
N ASN A 180 23.10 13.67 -1.10
CA ASN A 180 23.42 12.64 -2.07
C ASN A 180 22.29 11.63 -2.30
N VAL A 181 21.15 11.68 -1.59
CA VAL A 181 20.03 10.76 -1.81
C VAL A 181 19.17 11.26 -2.97
N PRO A 182 18.84 10.42 -3.97
CA PRO A 182 17.98 10.84 -5.07
C PRO A 182 16.61 11.33 -4.60
N ALA A 183 16.18 12.51 -5.08
CA ALA A 183 14.86 13.06 -4.77
C ALA A 183 13.71 12.09 -5.10
N LEU A 184 13.90 11.25 -6.12
CA LEU A 184 12.97 10.20 -6.48
C LEU A 184 12.83 9.14 -5.37
N LEU A 185 13.93 8.76 -4.73
CA LEU A 185 13.90 7.81 -3.60
C LEU A 185 13.19 8.41 -2.40
N ILE A 186 13.51 9.66 -2.04
CA ILE A 186 12.85 10.39 -0.95
C ILE A 186 11.33 10.40 -1.15
N LYS A 187 10.89 10.74 -2.36
CA LYS A 187 9.47 10.73 -2.73
C LYS A 187 8.83 9.34 -2.53
N TRP A 188 9.50 8.27 -2.94
CA TRP A 188 8.97 6.91 -2.78
C TRP A 188 8.93 6.47 -1.31
N LEU A 189 9.90 6.90 -0.51
CA LEU A 189 10.01 6.58 0.91
C LEU A 189 9.00 7.34 1.79
N GLY A 190 8.42 8.45 1.32
CA GLY A 190 7.40 9.19 2.06
C GLY A 190 6.13 8.39 2.38
N ALA A 191 5.95 7.22 1.77
CA ALA A 191 4.86 6.27 2.02
C ALA A 191 5.20 5.17 3.04
N CYS A 192 6.44 5.11 3.52
CA CYS A 192 6.97 4.04 4.37
C CYS A 192 7.04 4.45 5.85
N SER A 193 7.01 3.45 6.75
CA SER A 193 7.29 3.69 8.17
C SER A 193 8.73 4.15 8.38
N ALA A 194 9.05 4.81 9.50
CA ALA A 194 10.42 5.25 9.78
C ALA A 194 11.45 4.10 9.73
N LYS A 195 11.08 2.90 10.23
CA LYS A 195 11.95 1.71 10.16
C LYS A 195 12.17 1.24 8.73
N GLU A 196 11.14 1.28 7.89
CA GLU A 196 11.26 0.95 6.47
C GLU A 196 12.11 1.96 5.71
N GLN A 197 11.90 3.25 5.95
CA GLN A 197 12.74 4.30 5.39
C GLN A 197 14.20 4.05 5.76
N GLN A 198 14.48 3.76 7.04
CA GLN A 198 15.82 3.45 7.51
C GLN A 198 16.39 2.18 6.87
N ALA A 199 15.59 1.12 6.70
CA ALA A 199 16.03 -0.11 6.05
C ALA A 199 16.49 0.12 4.59
N PHE A 200 15.74 0.91 3.81
CA PHE A 200 16.14 1.29 2.45
C PHE A 200 17.41 2.15 2.43
N LEU A 201 17.52 3.13 3.34
CA LEU A 201 18.69 4.01 3.40
C LEU A 201 19.95 3.28 3.86
N ARG A 202 19.85 2.41 4.87
CA ARG A 202 20.97 1.55 5.30
C ARG A 202 21.40 0.61 4.18
N THR A 203 20.44 -0.02 3.49
CA THR A 203 20.71 -0.86 2.32
C THR A 203 21.47 -0.08 1.24
N ARG A 204 21.00 1.13 0.90
CA ARG A 204 21.67 2.01 -0.05
C ARG A 204 23.09 2.35 0.39
N GLN A 205 23.27 2.75 1.65
CA GLN A 205 24.57 3.09 2.22
C GLN A 205 25.54 1.91 2.13
N GLN A 206 25.12 0.73 2.57
CA GLN A 206 25.90 -0.51 2.52
C GLN A 206 26.35 -0.84 1.09
N ILE A 207 25.44 -0.69 0.11
CA ILE A 207 25.75 -0.93 -1.31
C ILE A 207 26.79 0.07 -1.83
N LEU A 208 26.60 1.37 -1.58
CA LEU A 208 27.47 2.42 -2.12
C LEU A 208 28.83 2.48 -1.41
N SER A 209 28.92 2.03 -0.16
CA SER A 209 30.18 1.95 0.58
C SER A 209 30.99 0.68 0.28
N PHE A 210 30.39 -0.32 -0.39
CA PHE A 210 31.02 -1.63 -0.58
C PHE A 210 32.19 -1.61 -1.56
N ASP A 211 32.00 -0.98 -2.73
CA ASP A 211 33.02 -0.91 -3.78
C ASP A 211 32.81 0.35 -4.63
N SER A 212 33.89 1.11 -4.87
CA SER A 212 33.82 2.40 -5.58
C SER A 212 33.37 2.30 -7.04
N ARG A 213 33.34 1.09 -7.62
CA ARG A 213 32.85 0.87 -8.98
C ARG A 213 31.32 0.84 -9.03
N ILE A 214 30.63 0.60 -7.92
CA ILE A 214 29.17 0.59 -7.84
C ILE A 214 28.65 2.02 -8.04
N GLN A 215 27.75 2.19 -9.00
CA GLN A 215 27.09 3.45 -9.28
C GLN A 215 25.60 3.35 -8.95
N GLU A 216 25.03 4.46 -8.47
CA GLU A 216 23.58 4.66 -8.37
C GLU A 216 23.06 5.30 -9.65
N VAL A 217 22.23 4.58 -10.39
CA VAL A 217 21.62 5.05 -11.64
C VAL A 217 20.12 5.27 -11.42
N VAL A 218 19.68 6.52 -11.54
CA VAL A 218 18.29 6.91 -11.33
C VAL A 218 17.56 6.97 -12.67
N GLU A 219 16.54 6.12 -12.82
CA GLU A 219 15.62 6.11 -13.96
C GLU A 219 14.20 6.45 -13.52
N ALA A 220 13.32 6.81 -14.47
CA ALA A 220 11.95 7.22 -14.17
C ALA A 220 11.10 6.15 -13.44
N LYS A 221 11.47 4.87 -13.56
CA LYS A 221 10.73 3.73 -12.99
C LYS A 221 11.53 2.90 -11.99
N SER A 222 12.83 3.13 -11.88
CA SER A 222 13.72 2.34 -11.02
C SER A 222 14.94 3.13 -10.58
N ILE A 223 15.53 2.73 -9.47
CA ILE A 223 16.86 3.17 -9.03
C ILE A 223 17.73 1.91 -8.97
N GLN A 224 18.79 1.87 -9.75
CA GLN A 224 19.60 0.69 -9.96
C GLN A 224 20.99 0.87 -9.37
N TYR A 225 21.56 -0.22 -8.86
CA TYR A 225 22.89 -0.25 -8.26
C TYR A 225 23.77 -1.31 -8.92
N GLY A 226 24.94 -0.92 -9.41
CA GLY A 226 25.91 -1.84 -10.02
C GLY A 226 26.89 -1.15 -10.95
N THR A 227 27.49 -1.92 -11.87
CA THR A 227 28.39 -1.41 -12.92
C THR A 227 27.76 -1.56 -14.29
N GLY A 228 27.42 -0.43 -14.90
CA GLY A 228 26.70 -0.41 -16.19
C GLY A 228 25.31 -1.05 -16.09
N LYS A 229 24.72 -1.38 -17.26
CA LYS A 229 23.33 -1.85 -17.35
C LYS A 229 23.14 -3.36 -17.13
N THR A 230 24.22 -4.13 -17.12
CA THR A 230 24.17 -5.60 -17.14
C THR A 230 24.66 -6.25 -15.86
N LYS A 231 25.48 -5.56 -15.05
CA LYS A 231 26.01 -6.07 -13.80
C LYS A 231 25.37 -5.34 -12.61
N LEU A 232 24.10 -5.63 -12.36
CA LEU A 232 23.34 -5.10 -11.24
C LEU A 232 23.49 -5.98 -9.99
N CYS A 233 23.52 -5.35 -8.82
CA CYS A 233 23.47 -6.01 -7.51
C CYS A 233 22.14 -5.75 -6.78
N ALA A 234 21.53 -4.57 -7.01
CA ALA A 234 20.26 -4.19 -6.42
C ALA A 234 19.45 -3.25 -7.32
N GLU A 235 18.14 -3.20 -7.08
CA GLU A 235 17.21 -2.31 -7.74
C GLU A 235 16.05 -1.95 -6.81
N ILE A 236 15.65 -0.68 -6.81
CA ILE A 236 14.43 -0.21 -6.15
C ILE A 236 13.43 0.19 -7.24
N CYS A 237 12.22 -0.38 -7.21
CA CYS A 237 11.11 0.02 -8.08
C CYS A 237 9.97 0.61 -7.25
N PHE A 238 9.09 1.39 -7.86
CA PHE A 238 7.87 1.86 -7.20
C PHE A 238 6.63 1.07 -7.64
N ASN A 239 5.99 0.38 -6.69
CA ASN A 239 4.71 -0.26 -6.94
C ASN A 239 3.57 0.75 -6.83
N ARG A 240 3.05 1.19 -7.97
CA ARG A 240 1.96 2.18 -8.04
C ARG A 240 0.65 1.69 -7.42
N SER A 241 0.33 0.41 -7.48
CA SER A 241 -0.93 -0.08 -6.89
C SER A 241 -0.88 -0.10 -5.37
N GLN A 242 0.30 -0.30 -4.81
CA GLN A 242 0.53 -0.29 -3.35
C GLN A 242 1.05 1.03 -2.84
N GLN A 243 1.42 1.97 -3.73
CA GLN A 243 2.12 3.23 -3.42
C GLN A 243 3.37 3.03 -2.57
N ARG A 244 4.13 1.95 -2.80
CA ARG A 244 5.29 1.59 -1.97
C ARG A 244 6.50 1.21 -2.81
N PRO A 245 7.73 1.54 -2.36
CA PRO A 245 8.95 1.06 -2.97
C PRO A 245 9.11 -0.46 -2.75
N VAL A 246 9.75 -1.12 -3.70
CA VAL A 246 10.03 -2.55 -3.69
C VAL A 246 11.51 -2.74 -3.95
N LEU A 247 12.19 -3.43 -3.03
CA LEU A 247 13.60 -3.76 -3.13
C LEU A 247 13.78 -5.09 -3.88
N PHE A 248 14.73 -5.10 -4.80
CA PHE A 248 15.21 -6.29 -5.48
C PHE A 248 16.72 -6.44 -5.29
N LEU A 249 17.17 -7.67 -5.06
CA LEU A 249 18.59 -8.02 -4.99
C LEU A 249 18.91 -9.15 -5.97
N TRP A 250 20.12 -9.16 -6.52
CA TRP A 250 20.61 -10.27 -7.33
C TRP A 250 21.26 -11.32 -6.41
N LEU A 251 20.49 -12.35 -6.11
CA LEU A 251 20.82 -13.38 -5.11
C LEU A 251 20.74 -14.80 -5.69
N PRO A 252 21.34 -15.80 -5.04
CA PRO A 252 21.13 -17.21 -5.38
C PRO A 252 19.64 -17.55 -5.41
N LEU A 253 19.18 -18.18 -6.49
CA LEU A 253 17.78 -18.50 -6.68
C LEU A 253 17.32 -19.53 -5.64
N PRO A 254 16.09 -19.41 -5.09
CA PRO A 254 15.55 -20.38 -4.13
C PRO A 254 15.47 -21.82 -4.67
N THR A 255 15.52 -22.02 -6.00
CA THR A 255 15.60 -23.36 -6.62
C THR A 255 16.91 -24.10 -6.31
N TYR A 256 17.91 -23.39 -5.79
CA TYR A 256 19.18 -23.91 -5.29
C TYR A 256 19.12 -24.03 -3.76
N TRP A 257 19.67 -25.13 -3.23
CA TRP A 257 19.93 -25.28 -1.81
C TRP A 257 21.33 -25.88 -1.57
N VAL A 258 21.93 -25.56 -0.43
CA VAL A 258 23.22 -26.06 0.01
C VAL A 258 23.14 -27.58 0.11
N GLY A 259 24.03 -28.28 -0.61
CA GLY A 259 24.00 -29.75 -0.73
C GLY A 259 23.19 -30.30 -1.90
N SER A 260 22.55 -29.45 -2.71
CA SER A 260 21.93 -29.89 -3.97
C SER A 260 22.99 -30.15 -5.05
N ARG A 261 22.71 -31.08 -5.99
CA ARG A 261 23.54 -31.29 -7.19
C ARG A 261 23.36 -30.21 -8.27
N ARG A 262 22.52 -29.19 -8.00
CA ARG A 262 22.19 -28.15 -8.98
C ARG A 262 23.23 -27.05 -8.90
N THR A 263 23.61 -26.51 -10.04
CA THR A 263 24.46 -25.33 -10.12
C THR A 263 23.75 -24.14 -9.48
N GLU A 264 24.47 -23.43 -8.62
CA GLU A 264 23.98 -22.15 -8.09
C GLU A 264 23.74 -21.19 -9.25
N MET A 265 22.53 -20.62 -9.31
CA MET A 265 22.18 -19.58 -10.26
C MET A 265 21.80 -18.32 -9.50
N VAL A 266 22.34 -17.18 -9.92
CA VAL A 266 21.96 -15.88 -9.36
C VAL A 266 20.89 -15.23 -10.22
N GLY A 267 19.82 -14.74 -9.59
CA GLY A 267 18.76 -14.02 -10.28
C GLY A 267 18.15 -12.92 -9.42
N ARG A 268 17.25 -12.14 -10.04
CA ARG A 268 16.61 -10.99 -9.42
C ARG A 268 15.51 -11.45 -8.46
N LEU A 269 15.74 -11.31 -7.17
CA LEU A 269 14.78 -11.64 -6.12
C LEU A 269 14.10 -10.38 -5.61
N ARG A 270 12.78 -10.40 -5.51
CA ARG A 270 11.99 -9.41 -4.77
C ARG A 270 12.12 -9.69 -3.28
N LEU A 271 12.28 -8.64 -2.50
CA LEU A 271 12.29 -8.68 -1.04
C LEU A 271 10.97 -8.07 -0.52
N TRP A 272 10.30 -8.76 0.40
CA TRP A 272 9.13 -8.25 1.10
C TRP A 272 9.55 -7.76 2.49
N LEU A 273 9.46 -6.44 2.67
CA LEU A 273 9.74 -5.77 3.93
C LEU A 273 8.42 -5.49 4.66
N THR A 274 8.42 -5.72 5.97
CA THR A 274 7.31 -5.42 6.88
C THR A 274 7.88 -4.68 8.10
N ASP A 275 7.60 -3.38 8.19
CA ASP A 275 8.13 -2.50 9.25
C ASP A 275 9.67 -2.56 9.36
N GLY A 276 10.34 -2.55 8.20
CA GLY A 276 11.80 -2.61 8.07
C GLY A 276 12.39 -4.02 8.10
N ASN A 277 11.62 -5.01 8.55
CA ASN A 277 12.09 -6.39 8.63
C ASN A 277 11.82 -7.16 7.34
N LEU A 278 12.83 -7.88 6.85
CA LEU A 278 12.66 -8.79 5.73
C LEU A 278 11.92 -10.05 6.17
N THR A 279 10.80 -10.37 5.53
CA THR A 279 9.97 -11.53 5.89
C THR A 279 9.99 -12.61 4.82
N HIS A 280 10.01 -12.21 3.54
CA HIS A 280 9.93 -13.14 2.41
C HIS A 280 10.82 -12.71 1.24
N VAL A 281 11.20 -13.70 0.44
CA VAL A 281 11.92 -13.49 -0.82
C VAL A 281 11.30 -14.31 -1.95
N GLY A 282 11.47 -13.86 -3.18
CA GLY A 282 10.90 -14.56 -4.33
C GLY A 282 11.50 -14.17 -5.65
N HIS A 283 11.69 -15.13 -6.54
CA HIS A 283 12.28 -14.89 -7.85
C HIS A 283 11.32 -14.14 -8.77
N VAL A 284 11.71 -12.94 -9.21
CA VAL A 284 10.97 -12.09 -10.14
C VAL A 284 11.91 -11.65 -11.26
N SER A 285 11.87 -12.37 -12.38
CA SER A 285 12.80 -12.16 -13.50
C SER A 285 12.71 -10.76 -14.11
N GLN A 286 11.51 -10.16 -14.15
CA GLN A 286 11.28 -8.81 -14.70
C GLN A 286 10.10 -8.11 -14.02
N GLY A 287 10.16 -6.77 -13.95
CA GLY A 287 9.10 -5.93 -13.39
C GLY A 287 8.77 -6.27 -11.93
N LEU A 288 7.49 -6.15 -11.56
CA LEU A 288 7.01 -6.46 -10.20
C LEU A 288 6.58 -7.92 -10.01
N GLY A 289 6.50 -8.71 -11.09
CA GLY A 289 6.05 -10.09 -11.05
C GLY A 289 4.56 -10.26 -10.71
N LYS A 290 4.12 -11.53 -10.61
CA LYS A 290 2.75 -11.91 -10.21
C LYS A 290 2.67 -12.47 -8.80
N MET A 291 3.82 -12.60 -8.14
CA MET A 291 3.95 -13.21 -6.83
C MET A 291 3.39 -12.28 -5.76
N ARG A 292 2.63 -12.85 -4.82
CA ARG A 292 1.99 -12.14 -3.72
C ARG A 292 2.08 -12.98 -2.44
N LEU A 293 2.11 -12.31 -1.29
CA LEU A 293 1.99 -12.94 0.01
C LEU A 293 0.64 -13.65 0.14
N LYS A 294 0.54 -14.52 1.14
CA LYS A 294 -0.67 -15.33 1.35
C LYS A 294 -1.86 -14.44 1.70
N GLU A 295 -1.64 -13.45 2.55
CA GLU A 295 -2.63 -12.47 2.98
C GLU A 295 -3.13 -11.62 1.81
N GLU A 296 -2.23 -11.29 0.87
CA GLU A 296 -2.58 -10.56 -0.36
C GLU A 296 -3.45 -11.40 -1.31
N TRP A 297 -3.25 -12.73 -1.33
CA TRP A 297 -4.12 -13.65 -2.09
C TRP A 297 -5.47 -13.84 -1.42
N ASP A 298 -5.49 -13.92 -0.10
CA ASP A 298 -6.71 -14.14 0.67
C ASP A 298 -7.67 -12.92 0.61
N ALA A 299 -7.12 -11.72 0.37
CA ALA A 299 -7.90 -10.52 0.06
C ALA A 299 -8.54 -10.52 -1.34
N ILE A 300 -8.18 -11.45 -2.23
CA ILE A 300 -8.72 -11.55 -3.59
C ILE A 300 -9.80 -12.65 -3.62
N PRO A 301 -10.98 -12.41 -4.20
CA PRO A 301 -11.99 -13.45 -4.37
C PRO A 301 -11.41 -14.69 -5.04
N LYS A 302 -11.69 -15.87 -4.48
CA LYS A 302 -11.13 -17.16 -4.97
C LYS A 302 -11.40 -17.42 -6.45
N SER A 303 -12.50 -16.89 -7.01
CA SER A 303 -12.83 -16.97 -8.43
C SER A 303 -11.81 -16.28 -9.36
N ARG A 304 -11.04 -15.33 -8.83
CA ARG A 304 -9.99 -14.59 -9.55
C ARG A 304 -8.59 -15.17 -9.30
N TRP A 305 -8.47 -16.25 -8.54
CA TRP A 305 -7.20 -16.92 -8.34
C TRP A 305 -6.73 -17.60 -9.63
N PRO A 306 -5.41 -17.78 -9.82
CA PRO A 306 -4.89 -18.56 -10.93
C PRO A 306 -5.52 -19.96 -11.00
N ARG A 307 -5.90 -20.42 -12.20
CA ARG A 307 -6.60 -21.71 -12.43
C ARG A 307 -5.86 -22.91 -11.86
N GLN A 308 -4.52 -22.87 -11.87
CA GLN A 308 -3.69 -23.77 -11.10
C GLN A 308 -3.47 -23.09 -9.74
N ALA A 309 -4.17 -23.60 -8.71
CA ALA A 309 -4.09 -23.10 -7.34
C ALA A 309 -2.64 -22.75 -6.96
N LEU A 310 -2.45 -21.67 -6.17
CA LEU A 310 -1.17 -21.11 -5.73
C LEU A 310 -0.01 -22.10 -5.82
N LEU A 311 0.60 -22.19 -7.00
CA LEU A 311 1.61 -23.20 -7.27
C LEU A 311 2.82 -22.85 -6.42
N ASN A 312 2.94 -23.50 -5.27
CA ASN A 312 4.05 -23.31 -4.38
C ASN A 312 5.27 -24.00 -5.00
N ASN A 313 6.16 -23.21 -5.58
CA ASN A 313 7.44 -23.68 -6.05
C ASN A 313 8.50 -22.60 -5.85
N LEU A 314 9.77 -22.99 -5.97
CA LEU A 314 10.90 -22.12 -5.67
C LEU A 314 11.32 -21.23 -6.87
N SER A 315 10.56 -21.24 -7.96
CA SER A 315 10.89 -20.58 -9.23
C SER A 315 10.07 -19.31 -9.49
N HIS A 316 10.41 -18.57 -10.55
CA HIS A 316 9.64 -17.39 -11.00
C HIS A 316 8.20 -17.71 -11.44
N ARG A 317 7.86 -18.99 -11.61
CA ARG A 317 6.49 -19.43 -11.92
C ARG A 317 5.61 -19.53 -10.69
N SER A 318 6.19 -19.40 -9.50
CA SER A 318 5.44 -19.41 -8.25
C SER A 318 4.62 -18.14 -8.09
N HIS A 319 3.44 -18.31 -7.51
CA HIS A 319 2.54 -17.21 -7.16
C HIS A 319 2.74 -16.75 -5.70
N THR A 320 3.53 -17.48 -4.92
CA THR A 320 3.81 -17.20 -3.51
C THR A 320 5.32 -17.16 -3.25
N PRO A 321 5.81 -16.18 -2.48
CA PRO A 321 7.22 -16.14 -2.09
C PRO A 321 7.51 -17.18 -1.01
N VAL A 322 8.79 -17.36 -0.70
CA VAL A 322 9.24 -18.21 0.42
C VAL A 322 9.61 -17.35 1.62
N SER A 323 9.47 -17.91 2.83
CA SER A 323 9.94 -17.22 4.04
C SER A 323 11.45 -16.99 3.95
N VAL A 324 11.90 -15.83 4.45
CA VAL A 324 13.32 -15.49 4.42
C VAL A 324 14.15 -16.45 5.25
N GLU A 325 13.63 -16.93 6.39
CA GLU A 325 14.31 -17.91 7.24
C GLU A 325 14.54 -19.22 6.50
N GLY A 326 13.50 -19.73 5.81
CA GLY A 326 13.61 -20.95 5.02
C GLY A 326 14.60 -20.81 3.88
N TYR A 327 14.57 -19.66 3.19
CA TYR A 327 15.52 -19.33 2.14
C TYR A 327 16.96 -19.20 2.66
N ALA A 328 17.16 -18.46 3.74
CA ALA A 328 18.47 -18.21 4.31
C ALA A 328 19.12 -19.52 4.79
N ARG A 329 18.35 -20.38 5.48
CA ARG A 329 18.84 -21.70 5.90
C ARG A 329 19.16 -22.60 4.71
N LEU A 330 18.21 -22.76 3.79
CA LEU A 330 18.35 -23.77 2.72
C LEU A 330 19.28 -23.31 1.59
N SER A 331 19.15 -22.07 1.14
CA SER A 331 19.89 -21.56 -0.03
C SER A 331 21.22 -20.90 0.34
N LEU A 332 21.34 -20.36 1.56
CA LEU A 332 22.51 -19.57 1.97
C LEU A 332 23.29 -20.17 3.15
N GLY A 333 22.75 -21.21 3.83
CA GLY A 333 23.38 -21.82 5.00
C GLY A 333 23.39 -20.93 6.25
N ILE A 334 22.51 -19.93 6.33
CA ILE A 334 22.41 -19.01 7.47
C ILE A 334 21.33 -19.52 8.45
N GLU A 335 21.70 -19.70 9.71
CA GLU A 335 20.79 -20.15 10.78
C GLU A 335 20.75 -19.16 11.95
N GLY A 336 19.60 -19.08 12.64
CA GLY A 336 19.47 -18.35 13.90
C GLY A 336 19.63 -16.83 13.80
N CYS A 337 19.46 -16.23 12.61
CA CYS A 337 19.62 -14.80 12.41
C CYS A 337 18.32 -14.04 12.76
N SER A 338 18.44 -12.96 13.53
CA SER A 338 17.31 -12.08 13.88
C SER A 338 16.99 -11.04 12.80
N GLU A 339 17.95 -10.70 11.95
CA GLU A 339 17.80 -9.69 10.88
C GLU A 339 18.47 -10.16 9.59
N TYR A 340 17.66 -10.53 8.59
CA TYR A 340 18.17 -11.13 7.35
C TYR A 340 18.56 -10.12 6.27
N LEU A 341 18.15 -8.85 6.38
CA LEU A 341 18.31 -7.89 5.28
C LEU A 341 19.80 -7.61 4.98
N GLU A 342 20.56 -7.18 5.99
CA GLU A 342 21.98 -6.83 5.83
C GLU A 342 22.85 -8.01 5.34
N PRO A 343 22.73 -9.25 5.88
CA PRO A 343 23.41 -10.41 5.34
C PRO A 343 23.08 -10.69 3.87
N LEU A 344 21.81 -10.55 3.47
CA LEU A 344 21.41 -10.76 2.08
C LEU A 344 21.97 -9.68 1.16
N VAL A 345 22.01 -8.42 1.60
CA VAL A 345 22.68 -7.34 0.84
C VAL A 345 24.16 -7.66 0.66
N SER A 346 24.85 -8.09 1.72
CA SER A 346 26.26 -8.52 1.65
C SER A 346 26.47 -9.66 0.65
N ILE A 347 25.59 -10.66 0.64
CA ILE A 347 25.67 -11.77 -0.32
C ILE A 347 25.44 -11.28 -1.76
N ALA A 348 24.47 -10.41 -1.99
CA ALA A 348 24.24 -9.83 -3.31
C ALA A 348 25.47 -9.07 -3.83
N LEU A 349 26.15 -8.34 -2.94
CA LEU A 349 27.38 -7.60 -3.25
C LEU A 349 28.55 -8.55 -3.55
N GLN A 350 28.71 -9.63 -2.78
CA GLN A 350 29.72 -10.67 -3.08
C GLN A 350 29.44 -11.36 -4.43
N LYS A 351 28.18 -11.74 -4.69
CA LYS A 351 27.77 -12.32 -5.99
C LYS A 351 27.92 -11.36 -7.15
N TRP A 352 27.84 -10.06 -6.90
CA TRP A 352 28.14 -9.05 -7.90
C TRP A 352 29.65 -8.96 -8.16
N LEU A 353 30.49 -8.97 -7.11
CA LEU A 353 31.94 -8.94 -7.20
C LEU A 353 32.49 -10.17 -7.94
N GLU A 354 31.94 -11.36 -7.68
CA GLU A 354 32.28 -12.62 -8.39
C GLU A 354 32.03 -12.56 -9.92
N LYS A 355 31.16 -11.64 -10.38
CA LYS A 355 30.82 -11.47 -11.81
C LYS A 355 31.63 -10.37 -12.51
N LEU A 356 32.42 -9.60 -11.76
CA LEU A 356 33.25 -8.54 -12.34
C LEU A 356 34.40 -9.14 -13.11
#